data_AF-A0A182K2M1-F1
#
_entry.id   AF-A0A182K2M1-F1
#
_cell.length_a   1.000
_cell.length_b   1.000
_cell.length_c   1.000
_cell.angle_alpha   90.00
_cell.angle_beta   90.00
_cell.angle_gamma   90.00
#
_symmetry.space_group_name_H-M   'P 1'
#
loop_
_entity.id
_entity.type
_entity.pdbx_description
1 polymer ?
#
loop_
_entity_poly.entity_id
_entity_poly.type
_entity_poly.pdbx_seq_one_letter_code
_entity_poly.pdbx_strand_id
1 'polypeptide(L)'
;MAASGVRPCVISRQLRVSHGCVSKILNRYQETGSIRPGVIGGSKPKVATPEVEARIEDMKKMNPGIFSWEIREKLIKLLKLMA
;
A
#
# COMPACT_ATOMS: atom_id res chain seq x y z
N MET A 1 -1.13 -12.71 27.15
CA MET A 1 -1.06 -11.61 28.14
C MET A 1 -2.33 -10.77 28.11
N ALA A 2 -2.53 -9.90 27.12
CA ALA A 2 -3.76 -9.08 27.05
C ALA A 2 -5.03 -9.93 26.90
N ALA A 3 -5.01 -10.94 26.03
CA ALA A 3 -6.09 -11.94 25.92
C ALA A 3 -6.33 -12.75 27.20
N SER A 4 -5.37 -12.75 28.12
CA SER A 4 -5.45 -13.42 29.42
C SER A 4 -5.88 -12.44 30.54
N GLY A 5 -6.38 -11.24 30.19
CA GLY A 5 -6.85 -10.24 31.15
C GLY A 5 -5.76 -9.40 31.82
N VAL A 6 -4.49 -9.52 31.41
CA VAL A 6 -3.39 -8.75 32.02
C VAL A 6 -3.48 -7.28 31.62
N ARG A 7 -3.46 -6.38 32.62
CA ARG A 7 -3.54 -4.92 32.40
C ARG A 7 -2.36 -4.42 31.53
N PRO A 8 -2.59 -3.50 30.57
CA PRO A 8 -1.54 -2.97 29.69
C PRO A 8 -0.31 -2.39 30.41
N CYS A 9 -0.52 -1.76 31.58
CA CYS A 9 0.58 -1.22 32.40
C CYS A 9 1.50 -2.32 32.96
N VAL A 10 0.98 -3.51 33.24
CA VAL A 10 1.76 -4.67 33.68
C VAL A 10 2.52 -5.26 32.50
N ILE A 11 1.87 -5.37 31.33
CA ILE A 11 2.50 -5.81 30.08
C ILE A 11 3.72 -4.94 29.75
N SER A 12 3.57 -3.61 29.83
CA SER A 12 4.65 -2.65 29.58
C SER A 12 5.86 -2.90 30.49
N ARG A 13 5.64 -3.10 31.81
CA ARG A 13 6.72 -3.37 32.77
C ARG A 13 7.39 -4.72 32.56
N GLN A 14 6.60 -5.77 32.33
CA GLN A 14 7.12 -7.14 32.18
C GLN A 14 7.89 -7.31 30.86
N LEU A 15 7.38 -6.76 29.76
CA LEU A 15 8.03 -6.84 28.45
C LEU A 15 9.08 -5.75 28.22
N ARG A 16 9.24 -4.81 29.16
CA ARG A 16 10.16 -3.66 29.04
C ARG A 16 9.93 -2.84 27.77
N VAL A 17 8.66 -2.68 27.41
CA VAL A 17 8.21 -1.91 26.24
C VAL A 17 7.50 -0.66 26.70
N SER A 18 7.63 0.45 25.97
CA SER A 18 6.94 1.69 26.32
C SER A 18 5.41 1.52 26.35
N HIS A 19 4.75 2.19 27.29
CA HIS A 19 3.29 2.14 27.41
C HIS A 19 2.59 2.53 26.10
N GLY A 20 3.12 3.52 25.39
CA GLY A 20 2.60 3.95 24.07
C GLY A 20 2.72 2.87 23.00
N CYS A 21 3.79 2.07 22.99
CA CYS A 21 3.93 0.96 22.05
C CYS A 21 2.95 -0.16 22.37
N VAL A 22 2.78 -0.53 23.65
CA VAL A 22 1.76 -1.51 24.09
C VAL A 22 0.36 -1.06 23.66
N SER A 23 0.01 0.20 23.92
CA SER A 23 -1.28 0.78 23.53
C SER A 23 -1.50 0.70 22.01
N LYS A 24 -0.50 1.10 21.22
CA LYS A 24 -0.57 1.10 19.74
C LYS A 24 -0.78 -0.30 19.16
N ILE A 25 -0.09 -1.31 19.68
CA ILE A 25 -0.22 -2.70 19.22
C ILE A 25 -1.60 -3.26 19.59
N LEU A 26 -2.05 -3.04 20.84
CA LEU A 26 -3.35 -3.54 21.28
C LEU A 26 -4.50 -2.88 20.51
N ASN A 27 -4.43 -1.57 20.26
CA ASN A 27 -5.44 -0.87 19.47
C ASN A 27 -5.51 -1.40 18.04
N ARG A 28 -4.36 -1.56 17.36
CA ARG A 28 -4.32 -2.19 16.02
C ARG A 28 -4.93 -3.58 16.02
N TYR A 29 -4.64 -4.40 17.03
CA TYR A 29 -5.16 -5.76 17.11
C TYR A 29 -6.69 -5.76 17.26
N GLN A 30 -7.26 -4.83 18.02
CA GLN A 30 -8.71 -4.68 18.12
C GLN A 30 -9.35 -4.22 16.80
N GLU A 31 -8.70 -3.30 16.09
CA GLU A 31 -9.20 -2.75 14.82
C GLU A 31 -9.09 -3.73 13.64
N THR A 32 -8.00 -4.52 13.58
CA THR A 32 -7.63 -5.29 12.38
C THR A 32 -7.48 -6.80 12.61
N GLY A 33 -7.40 -7.24 13.87
CA GLY A 33 -7.02 -8.63 14.22
C GLY A 33 -5.56 -8.98 13.94
N SER A 34 -4.76 -8.05 13.40
CA SER A 34 -3.37 -8.31 13.01
C SER A 34 -2.36 -7.79 14.04
N ILE A 35 -1.39 -8.63 14.39
CA ILE A 35 -0.21 -8.22 15.15
C ILE A 35 0.91 -7.66 14.27
N ARG A 36 0.79 -7.81 12.93
CA ARG A 36 1.85 -7.42 12.02
C ARG A 36 1.93 -5.89 11.97
N PRO A 37 3.16 -5.32 11.96
CA PRO A 37 3.32 -3.89 11.75
C PRO A 37 2.76 -3.50 10.38
N GLY A 38 2.42 -2.21 10.23
CA GLY A 38 2.05 -1.66 8.94
C GLY A 38 3.27 -1.65 8.02
N VAL A 39 3.02 -1.59 6.72
CA VAL A 39 4.10 -1.40 5.75
C VAL A 39 4.76 -0.05 6.03
N ILE A 40 6.07 -0.06 6.24
CA ILE A 40 6.88 1.14 6.43
C ILE A 40 7.65 1.37 5.15
N GLY A 41 7.59 2.59 4.61
CA GLY A 41 8.23 2.94 3.35
C GLY A 41 7.38 2.61 2.12
N GLY A 42 8.00 2.80 0.95
CA GLY A 42 7.33 2.76 -0.35
C GLY A 42 7.03 4.17 -0.88
N SER A 43 7.07 4.30 -2.20
CA SER A 43 6.61 5.50 -2.90
C SER A 43 5.23 5.24 -3.48
N LYS A 44 4.36 6.25 -3.42
CA LYS A 44 3.16 6.22 -4.28
C LYS A 44 3.63 6.18 -5.75
N PRO A 45 2.99 5.39 -6.62
CA PRO A 45 3.33 5.40 -8.05
C PRO A 45 3.13 6.82 -8.59
N LYS A 46 4.23 7.46 -9.02
CA LYS A 46 4.20 8.84 -9.54
C LYS A 46 3.78 8.93 -11.01
N VAL A 47 3.95 7.84 -11.77
CA VAL A 47 3.84 7.84 -13.25
C VAL A 47 2.89 6.75 -13.76
N ALA A 48 2.78 5.63 -13.03
CA ALA A 48 1.83 4.56 -13.34
C ALA A 48 0.52 4.81 -12.59
N THR A 49 -0.28 5.77 -13.09
CA THR A 49 -1.67 5.85 -12.64
C THR A 49 -2.41 4.60 -13.13
N PRO A 50 -3.38 4.06 -12.37
CA PRO A 50 -4.13 2.87 -12.78
C PRO A 50 -4.78 3.01 -14.16
N GLU A 51 -5.16 4.24 -14.53
CA GLU A 51 -5.71 4.57 -15.85
C GLU A 51 -4.70 4.35 -16.98
N VAL A 52 -3.44 4.75 -16.79
CA VAL A 52 -2.39 4.53 -17.79
C VAL A 52 -2.09 3.04 -17.93
N GLU A 53 -2.05 2.30 -16.83
CA GLU A 53 -1.85 0.85 -16.85
C GLU A 53 -2.97 0.13 -17.59
N ALA A 54 -4.23 0.47 -17.32
CA ALA A 54 -5.39 -0.07 -18.03
C ALA A 54 -5.31 0.22 -19.54
N ARG A 55 -4.91 1.45 -19.92
CA ARG A 55 -4.80 1.82 -21.34
C ARG A 55 -3.69 1.06 -22.05
N ILE A 56 -2.55 0.83 -21.39
CA ILE A 56 -1.46 0.00 -21.92
C ILE A 56 -1.95 -1.44 -22.13
N GLU A 57 -2.71 -1.98 -21.17
CA GLU A 57 -3.24 -3.34 -21.26
C GLU A 57 -4.23 -3.50 -22.41
N ASP A 58 -5.16 -2.56 -22.58
CA ASP A 58 -6.11 -2.54 -23.71
C ASP A 58 -5.38 -2.51 -25.05
N MET A 59 -4.35 -1.67 -25.17
CA MET A 59 -3.57 -1.55 -26.41
C MET A 59 -2.80 -2.83 -26.74
N LYS A 60 -2.27 -3.52 -25.71
CA LYS A 60 -1.64 -4.83 -25.88
C LYS A 60 -2.65 -5.93 -26.24
N LYS A 61 -3.86 -5.89 -25.67
CA LYS A 61 -4.93 -6.84 -26.01
C LYS A 61 -5.39 -6.67 -27.45
N MET A 62 -5.54 -5.43 -27.92
CA MET A 62 -5.96 -5.13 -29.30
C MET A 62 -4.89 -5.46 -30.33
N ASN A 63 -3.61 -5.22 -30.01
CA ASN A 63 -2.50 -5.56 -30.88
C ASN A 63 -1.31 -6.11 -30.08
N PRO A 64 -1.20 -7.43 -29.90
CA PRO A 64 -0.12 -8.05 -29.13
C PRO A 64 1.29 -7.77 -29.66
N GLY A 65 1.41 -7.40 -30.94
CA GLY A 65 2.67 -7.05 -31.60
C GLY A 65 3.10 -5.59 -31.41
N ILE A 66 2.35 -4.77 -30.67
CA ILE A 66 2.66 -3.35 -30.47
C ILE A 66 3.95 -3.18 -29.66
N PHE A 67 4.87 -2.36 -30.16
CA PHE A 67 6.13 -2.09 -29.48
C PHE A 67 5.96 -1.06 -28.35
N SER A 68 6.80 -1.17 -27.32
CA SER A 68 6.75 -0.28 -26.13
C SER A 68 6.84 1.21 -26.47
N TRP A 69 7.59 1.58 -27.50
CA TRP A 69 7.73 2.97 -27.93
C TRP A 69 6.46 3.50 -28.61
N GLU A 70 5.73 2.67 -29.36
CA GLU A 70 4.46 3.03 -29.99
C GLU A 70 3.38 3.29 -28.94
N ILE A 71 3.38 2.48 -27.86
CA ILE A 71 2.50 2.69 -26.72
C ILE A 71 2.81 4.05 -26.07
N ARG A 72 4.10 4.35 -25.85
CA ARG A 72 4.54 5.64 -25.28
C ARG A 72 4.09 6.83 -26.15
N GLU A 73 4.27 6.77 -27.46
CA GLU A 73 3.85 7.85 -28.36
C GLU A 73 2.34 8.09 -28.32
N LYS A 74 1.55 7.02 -28.36
CA LYS A 74 0.09 7.10 -28.28
C LYS A 74 -0.37 7.66 -26.93
N LEU A 75 0.26 7.26 -25.82
CA LEU A 75 -0.03 7.81 -24.49
C LEU A 75 0.30 9.30 -24.38
N ILE A 76 1.47 9.73 -24.90
CA ILE A 76 1.85 11.16 -24.92
C ILE A 76 0.86 11.98 -25.75
N LYS A 77 0.43 11.45 -26.91
CA LYS A 77 -0.55 12.12 -27.78
C LYS A 77 -1.90 12.28 -27.08
N LEU A 78 -2.37 11.25 -26.38
CA LEU A 78 -3.62 11.31 -25.60
C LEU A 78 -3.55 12.32 -24.46
N LEU A 79 -2.44 12.35 -23.71
CA LEU A 79 -2.25 13.30 -22.61
C LEU A 79 -2.20 14.75 -23.11
N LYS A 80 -1.62 15.01 -24.29
CA LYS A 80 -1.60 16.34 -24.91
C LYS A 80 -2.95 16.81 -25.45
N LEU A 81 -3.88 15.90 -25.73
CA LEU A 81 -5.23 16.24 -26.20
C LEU A 81 -6.21 16.51 -25.06
N MET A 82 -5.86 16.11 -23.83
CA MET A 82 -6.67 16.32 -22.62
C MET A 82 -6.23 17.55 -21.81
N ALA A 83 -5.16 18.24 -22.24
CA ALA A 83 -4.66 19.50 -21.66
C ALA A 83 -5.04 20.67 -22.57
#